data_AF-M0ZYF1-F1
#
_entry.id   AF-M0ZYF1-F1
#
_cell.length_a   1.000
_cell.length_b   1.000
_cell.length_c   1.000
_cell.angle_alpha   90.00
_cell.angle_beta   90.00
_cell.angle_gamma   90.00
#
_symmetry.space_group_name_H-M   'P 1'
#
loop_
_entity.id
_entity.type
_entity.pdbx_description
1 polymer ?
#
loop_
_entity_poly.entity_id
_entity_poly.type
_entity_poly.pdbx_seq_one_letter_code
_entity_poly.pdbx_strand_id
1 'polypeptide(L)'
;MPWFKNLIKISKTITNQSSSYKSITPLASPLLAQFLQFTKQYSTNDHVVGLEATKSDQKPRIVVLGSGWAGCRLMKDIDTNIYDVVCVSPRNHMVFTPLLASTCVGTLEFRSVAEPIGRIQPAVSTQPASYFFLANCNAIDFDNHMIQCQTVTEGVETLEPWKFNVSYDKLVIASGAHALTFGIKGVNEHATFLREVHHAQEIRRKLLLNLMLSDVPGVSEEEKRRLLHCVVVGGGPTGVEFSGELSDFILKDVHQRYAHVKDYIHVTLIEASLVSISIFIVS
;
A
#
# COMPACT_ATOMS: atom_id res chain seq x y z
N MET A 1 43.24 -4.18 -17.68
CA MET A 1 44.54 -3.60 -17.28
C MET A 1 44.33 -2.13 -16.93
N PRO A 2 44.64 -1.70 -15.69
CA PRO A 2 44.28 -0.40 -15.12
C PRO A 2 45.44 0.61 -15.12
N TRP A 3 45.18 1.88 -15.42
CA TRP A 3 46.06 3.04 -15.21
C TRP A 3 45.20 4.29 -15.48
N PHE A 4 45.08 5.35 -14.67
CA PHE A 4 45.95 5.92 -13.64
C PHE A 4 45.12 6.75 -12.63
N LYS A 5 45.52 6.72 -11.36
CA LYS A 5 45.06 7.62 -10.27
C LYS A 5 46.10 8.70 -9.97
N ASN A 6 45.60 9.81 -9.42
CA ASN A 6 46.23 10.81 -8.52
C ASN A 6 47.03 11.98 -9.11
N LEU A 7 46.66 13.19 -8.65
CA LEU A 7 47.53 14.25 -8.10
C LEU A 7 46.65 15.15 -7.16
N ILE A 8 46.76 15.05 -5.82
CA ILE A 8 47.55 15.87 -4.86
C ILE A 8 46.97 17.29 -4.64
N LYS A 9 46.32 17.59 -3.49
CA LYS A 9 46.85 18.06 -2.18
C LYS A 9 47.52 19.45 -2.25
N ILE A 10 46.85 20.48 -1.75
CA ILE A 10 47.49 21.76 -1.33
C ILE A 10 46.99 22.09 0.09
N SER A 11 47.92 22.11 1.04
CA SER A 11 47.78 22.62 2.40
C SER A 11 49.13 23.23 2.83
N LYS A 12 49.06 24.25 3.69
CA LYS A 12 50.10 25.12 4.28
C LYS A 12 50.43 26.33 3.38
N THR A 13 50.48 27.57 3.86
CA THR A 13 50.89 28.08 5.20
C THR A 13 50.48 29.55 5.31
N ILE A 14 50.14 30.05 6.52
CA ILE A 14 50.63 31.34 7.08
C ILE A 14 50.20 31.42 8.57
N THR A 15 51.20 31.17 9.41
CA THR A 15 51.58 31.69 10.74
C THR A 15 50.57 32.22 11.77
N ASN A 16 50.80 31.72 13.00
CA ASN A 16 50.37 32.15 14.33
C ASN A 16 50.42 33.65 14.61
N GLN A 17 49.38 34.17 15.28
CA GLN A 17 49.50 35.09 16.42
C GLN A 17 48.41 34.80 17.46
N SER A 18 48.81 34.77 18.73
CA SER A 18 48.03 34.45 19.92
C SER A 18 47.46 35.70 20.60
N SER A 19 46.16 35.71 20.97
CA SER A 19 45.65 36.47 22.13
C SER A 19 44.19 36.11 22.53
N SER A 20 44.04 35.58 23.75
CA SER A 20 43.03 35.86 24.80
C SER A 20 41.57 36.27 24.50
N TYR A 21 40.63 35.47 25.07
CA TYR A 21 39.24 35.73 25.56
C TYR A 21 38.20 36.31 24.55
N LYS A 22 36.95 35.80 24.42
CA LYS A 22 35.92 35.46 25.41
C LYS A 22 34.93 34.41 24.88
N SER A 23 34.42 33.57 25.77
CA SER A 23 33.29 32.65 25.56
C SER A 23 31.97 33.42 25.37
N ILE A 24 31.26 33.16 24.27
CA ILE A 24 29.87 33.58 24.07
C ILE A 24 29.00 32.33 24.23
N THR A 25 28.27 32.25 25.35
CA THR A 25 27.15 31.34 25.56
C THR A 25 25.96 31.76 24.68
N PRO A 26 25.27 30.87 23.94
CA PRO A 26 24.02 31.24 23.32
C PRO A 26 22.92 31.26 24.41
N LEU A 27 22.22 32.39 24.54
CA LEU A 27 20.97 32.46 25.28
C LEU A 27 19.96 31.51 24.60
N ALA A 28 19.63 30.41 25.27
CA ALA A 28 18.48 29.60 24.89
C ALA A 28 17.20 30.44 25.09
N SER A 29 16.39 30.56 24.05
CA SER A 29 15.10 31.22 24.13
C SER A 29 14.15 30.43 25.05
N PRO A 30 13.30 31.10 25.84
CA PRO A 30 12.37 30.42 26.75
C PRO A 30 11.37 29.50 26.02
N LEU A 31 11.13 29.75 24.72
CA LEU A 31 10.33 28.89 23.84
C LEU A 31 10.98 27.53 23.55
N LEU A 32 12.31 27.48 23.36
CA LEU A 32 13.01 26.21 23.15
C LEU A 32 13.08 25.38 24.43
N ALA A 33 13.20 26.05 25.58
CA ALA A 33 13.15 25.41 26.89
C ALA A 33 11.75 24.84 27.19
N GLN A 34 10.68 25.56 26.82
CA GLN A 34 9.30 25.05 26.90
C GLN A 34 9.07 23.85 25.97
N PHE A 35 9.61 23.88 24.74
CA PHE A 35 9.54 22.73 23.82
C PHE A 35 10.28 21.50 24.36
N LEU A 36 11.47 21.70 24.92
CA LEU A 36 12.25 20.62 25.53
C LEU A 36 11.62 20.09 26.83
N GLN A 37 10.97 20.96 27.63
CA GLN A 37 10.18 20.54 28.79
C GLN A 37 8.94 19.75 28.36
N PHE A 38 8.27 20.14 27.27
CA PHE A 38 7.15 19.38 26.69
C PHE A 38 7.58 17.96 26.29
N THR A 39 8.79 17.81 25.72
CA THR A 39 9.33 16.49 25.36
C THR A 39 9.82 15.66 26.54
N LYS A 40 10.22 16.30 27.66
CA LYS A 40 10.74 15.61 28.85
C LYS A 40 9.68 15.12 29.83
N GLN A 41 8.43 15.56 29.68
CA GLN A 41 7.31 15.16 30.52
C GLN A 41 6.63 13.86 30.03
N TYR A 42 7.09 13.29 28.92
CA TYR A 42 6.68 12.00 28.37
C TYR A 42 7.68 10.89 28.76
N SER A 43 7.92 10.71 30.05
CA SER A 43 8.57 9.49 30.54
C SER A 43 8.28 9.34 32.03
N THR A 44 7.28 8.50 32.30
CA THR A 44 6.91 7.79 33.57
C THR A 44 5.39 7.83 33.77
N ASN A 45 4.70 7.05 32.95
CA ASN A 45 3.45 6.35 33.27
C ASN A 45 3.19 5.40 32.10
N ASP A 46 2.93 4.12 32.38
CA ASP A 46 2.46 3.13 31.40
C ASP A 46 1.02 3.47 30.94
N HIS A 47 0.79 4.70 30.51
CA HIS A 47 -0.41 5.07 29.77
C HIS A 47 -0.26 4.49 28.38
N VAL A 48 -0.93 3.36 28.18
CA VAL A 48 -1.19 2.81 26.86
C VAL A 48 -1.92 3.88 26.04
N VAL A 49 -1.20 4.55 25.13
CA VAL A 49 -1.80 5.49 24.19
C VAL A 49 -2.80 4.71 23.35
N GLY A 50 -4.08 5.05 23.42
CA GLY A 50 -5.10 4.22 22.78
C GLY A 50 -6.52 4.51 23.21
N LEU A 51 -7.46 3.75 22.65
CA LEU A 51 -8.83 3.72 23.11
C LEU A 51 -8.98 2.66 24.21
N GLU A 52 -9.25 3.12 25.43
CA GLU A 52 -9.49 2.28 26.59
C GLU A 52 -10.81 1.48 26.46
N ALA A 53 -11.03 0.57 27.40
CA ALA A 53 -12.27 -0.20 27.53
C ALA A 53 -13.47 0.75 27.64
N THR A 54 -14.59 0.35 27.05
CA THR A 54 -15.85 1.10 27.09
C THR A 54 -16.39 1.13 28.52
N LYS A 55 -16.97 2.26 28.90
CA LYS A 55 -17.64 2.46 30.20
C LYS A 55 -19.11 2.05 30.11
N SER A 56 -19.75 1.80 31.24
CA SER A 56 -21.15 1.35 31.31
C SER A 56 -22.17 2.35 30.73
N ASP A 57 -21.82 3.62 30.67
CA ASP A 57 -22.64 4.71 30.11
C ASP A 57 -22.39 4.95 28.61
N GLN A 58 -21.47 4.19 28.00
CA GLN A 58 -21.10 4.29 26.59
C GLN A 58 -21.72 3.14 25.78
N LYS A 59 -21.85 3.34 24.47
CA LYS A 59 -22.23 2.26 23.58
C LYS A 59 -21.10 1.23 23.51
N PRO A 60 -21.41 -0.07 23.40
CA PRO A 60 -20.40 -1.08 23.12
C PRO A 60 -19.65 -0.77 21.82
N ARG A 61 -18.33 -0.95 21.83
CA ARG A 61 -17.45 -0.70 20.69
C ARG A 61 -17.24 -1.96 19.87
N ILE A 62 -17.52 -1.84 18.58
CA ILE A 62 -17.19 -2.85 17.56
C ILE A 62 -15.93 -2.41 16.83
N VAL A 63 -14.86 -3.20 16.94
CA VAL A 63 -13.64 -2.99 16.17
C VAL A 63 -13.66 -3.88 14.93
N VAL A 64 -13.54 -3.26 13.76
CA VAL A 64 -13.49 -3.92 12.44
C VAL A 64 -12.07 -3.81 11.90
N LEU A 65 -11.40 -4.94 11.73
CA LEU A 65 -10.10 -5.02 11.07
C LEU A 65 -10.30 -5.18 9.57
N GLY A 66 -9.96 -4.17 8.78
CA GLY A 66 -9.98 -4.22 7.32
C GLY A 66 -11.14 -3.45 6.67
N SER A 67 -10.79 -2.78 5.57
CA SER A 67 -11.68 -1.95 4.75
C SER A 67 -12.02 -2.60 3.40
N GLY A 68 -12.08 -3.93 3.36
CA GLY A 68 -12.48 -4.72 2.19
C GLY A 68 -13.99 -4.97 2.12
N TRP A 69 -14.40 -5.87 1.22
CA TRP A 69 -15.80 -6.24 1.01
C TRP A 69 -16.58 -6.56 2.31
N ALA A 70 -16.05 -7.45 3.14
CA ALA A 70 -16.73 -7.88 4.36
C ALA A 70 -16.85 -6.74 5.38
N GLY A 71 -15.76 -6.03 5.67
CA GLY A 71 -15.75 -4.91 6.62
C GLY A 71 -16.66 -3.77 6.17
N CYS A 72 -16.59 -3.38 4.90
CA CYS A 72 -17.44 -2.34 4.32
C CYS A 72 -18.91 -2.74 4.28
N ARG A 73 -19.23 -4.01 4.04
CA ARG A 73 -20.62 -4.48 4.05
C ARG A 73 -21.20 -4.43 5.46
N LEU A 74 -20.45 -4.87 6.46
CA LEU A 74 -20.86 -4.81 7.86
C LEU A 74 -21.09 -3.36 8.31
N MET A 75 -20.10 -2.49 8.12
CA MET A 75 -20.19 -1.09 8.57
C MET A 75 -21.31 -0.30 7.91
N LYS A 76 -21.76 -0.72 6.72
CA LYS A 76 -22.86 -0.09 6.00
C LYS A 76 -24.22 -0.34 6.65
N ASP A 77 -24.43 -1.51 7.24
CA ASP A 77 -25.73 -1.95 7.78
C ASP A 77 -25.79 -1.92 9.32
N ILE A 78 -24.68 -1.55 9.97
CA ILE A 78 -24.59 -1.56 11.43
C ILE A 78 -25.38 -0.39 12.03
N ASP A 79 -26.13 -0.67 13.10
CA ASP A 79 -26.90 0.35 13.82
C ASP A 79 -26.00 1.13 14.78
N THR A 80 -25.63 2.34 14.38
CA THR A 80 -24.78 3.23 15.18
C THR A 80 -25.51 3.88 16.36
N ASN A 81 -26.81 3.63 16.55
CA ASN A 81 -27.51 4.01 17.78
C ASN A 81 -27.18 3.06 18.93
N ILE A 82 -26.78 1.83 18.62
CA ILE A 82 -26.51 0.77 19.60
C ILE A 82 -25.00 0.54 19.76
N TYR A 83 -24.21 0.73 18.71
CA TYR A 83 -22.76 0.49 18.72
C TYR A 83 -21.96 1.70 18.24
N ASP A 84 -20.77 1.87 18.82
CA ASP A 84 -19.72 2.72 18.24
C ASP A 84 -18.75 1.87 17.43
N VAL A 85 -18.34 2.35 16.26
CA VAL A 85 -17.55 1.57 15.29
C VAL A 85 -16.14 2.11 15.17
N VAL A 86 -15.15 1.24 15.28
CA VAL A 86 -13.75 1.58 15.00
C VAL A 86 -13.24 0.68 13.88
N CYS A 87 -12.94 1.28 12.74
CA CYS A 87 -12.33 0.57 11.62
C CYS A 87 -10.82 0.80 11.62
N VAL A 88 -10.05 -0.28 11.64
CA VAL A 88 -8.59 -0.24 11.53
C VAL A 88 -8.19 -0.90 10.22
N SER A 89 -7.54 -0.15 9.33
CA SER A 89 -7.06 -0.67 8.06
C SER A 89 -5.86 0.12 7.56
N PRO A 90 -4.86 -0.51 6.93
CA PRO A 90 -3.75 0.22 6.32
C PRO A 90 -4.17 0.97 5.04
N ARG A 91 -5.42 0.81 4.59
CA ARG A 91 -5.94 1.38 3.34
C ARG A 91 -7.21 2.20 3.58
N ASN A 92 -7.19 3.46 3.16
CA ASN A 92 -8.28 4.45 3.34
C ASN A 92 -9.44 4.35 2.32
N HIS A 93 -9.43 3.36 1.44
CA HIS A 93 -10.46 3.16 0.41
C HIS A 93 -10.81 1.68 0.28
N MET A 94 -12.02 1.41 -0.19
CA MET A 94 -12.46 0.10 -0.65
C MET A 94 -12.10 -0.08 -2.11
N VAL A 95 -11.64 -1.27 -2.48
CA VAL A 95 -11.37 -1.63 -3.88
C VAL A 95 -12.48 -2.57 -4.37
N PHE A 96 -13.14 -2.22 -5.48
CA PHE A 96 -14.06 -3.09 -6.20
C PHE A 96 -13.25 -4.08 -7.04
N THR A 97 -12.74 -5.10 -6.36
CA THR A 97 -11.80 -6.08 -6.93
C THR A 97 -12.24 -6.76 -8.24
N PRO A 98 -13.54 -7.00 -8.53
CA PRO A 98 -13.95 -7.62 -9.81
C PRO A 98 -13.63 -6.79 -11.06
N LEU A 99 -13.45 -5.47 -10.94
CA LEU A 99 -13.14 -4.61 -12.09
C LEU A 99 -11.65 -4.21 -12.15
N LEU A 100 -10.82 -4.77 -11.27
CA LEU A 100 -9.43 -4.35 -11.15
C LEU A 100 -8.62 -4.72 -12.39
N ALA A 101 -8.88 -5.88 -13.01
CA ALA A 101 -8.22 -6.32 -14.23
C ALA A 101 -8.36 -5.32 -15.39
N SER A 102 -9.56 -4.77 -15.59
CA SER A 102 -9.84 -3.77 -16.63
C SER A 102 -9.08 -2.46 -16.44
N THR A 103 -8.66 -2.14 -15.21
CA THR A 103 -7.85 -0.94 -14.95
C THR A 103 -6.38 -1.10 -15.36
N CYS A 104 -5.86 -2.33 -15.40
CA CYS A 104 -4.48 -2.63 -15.77
C CYS A 104 -4.15 -2.23 -17.22
N VAL A 105 -5.13 -2.34 -18.12
CA VAL A 105 -4.98 -1.99 -19.54
C VAL A 105 -5.59 -0.64 -19.90
N GLY A 106 -6.37 -0.05 -18.98
CA GLY A 106 -6.98 1.26 -19.15
C GLY A 106 -8.37 1.28 -19.76
N THR A 107 -9.02 0.12 -19.88
CA THR A 107 -10.46 0.01 -20.17
C THR A 107 -11.26 0.80 -19.13
N LEU A 108 -10.84 0.72 -17.86
CA LEU A 108 -11.36 1.53 -16.76
C LEU A 108 -10.26 2.38 -16.13
N GLU A 109 -10.67 3.50 -15.53
CA GLU A 109 -9.79 4.37 -14.75
C GLU A 109 -9.73 3.87 -13.28
N PHE A 110 -8.60 4.07 -12.62
CA PHE A 110 -8.34 3.55 -11.26
C PHE A 110 -9.35 4.04 -10.21
N ARG A 111 -9.80 5.28 -10.30
CA ARG A 111 -10.82 5.87 -9.40
C ARG A 111 -12.18 5.21 -9.56
N SER A 112 -12.47 4.60 -10.72
CA SER A 112 -13.75 3.94 -10.97
C SER A 112 -13.91 2.65 -10.16
N VAL A 113 -12.81 2.11 -9.61
CA VAL A 113 -12.82 0.88 -8.81
C VAL A 113 -12.39 1.13 -7.36
N ALA A 114 -12.21 2.38 -6.94
CA ALA A 114 -11.71 2.75 -5.63
C ALA A 114 -12.58 3.81 -4.97
N GLU A 115 -13.19 3.46 -3.83
CA GLU A 115 -14.09 4.36 -3.10
C GLU A 115 -13.54 4.69 -1.70
N PRO A 116 -13.32 5.97 -1.37
CA PRO A 116 -12.84 6.38 -0.04
C PRO A 116 -13.78 5.92 1.08
N ILE A 117 -13.22 5.33 2.15
CA ILE A 117 -14.01 4.81 3.27
C ILE A 117 -14.85 5.89 3.93
N GLY A 118 -14.27 7.09 4.15
CA GLY A 118 -15.00 8.21 4.74
C GLY A 118 -16.23 8.64 3.94
N ARG A 119 -16.26 8.38 2.62
CA ARG A 119 -17.40 8.70 1.75
C ARG A 119 -18.51 7.66 1.84
N ILE A 120 -18.15 6.37 1.85
CA ILE A 120 -19.12 5.26 1.73
C ILE A 120 -19.54 4.68 3.08
N GLN A 121 -18.86 5.04 4.18
CA GLN A 121 -19.13 4.53 5.53
C GLN A 121 -19.48 5.66 6.52
N PRO A 122 -20.75 6.12 6.57
CA PRO A 122 -21.20 7.10 7.56
C PRO A 122 -20.92 6.67 9.00
N ALA A 123 -20.95 5.36 9.27
CA ALA A 123 -20.72 4.80 10.59
C ALA A 123 -19.38 5.20 11.22
N VAL A 124 -18.35 5.47 10.40
CA VAL A 124 -17.02 5.88 10.87
C VAL A 124 -16.64 7.30 10.46
N SER A 125 -17.50 8.02 9.72
CA SER A 125 -17.21 9.37 9.24
C SER A 125 -18.12 10.46 9.81
N THR A 126 -19.33 10.13 10.27
CA THR A 126 -20.28 11.11 10.81
C THR A 126 -20.58 10.92 12.30
N GLN A 127 -20.23 9.77 12.88
CA GLN A 127 -20.52 9.47 14.28
C GLN A 127 -19.38 9.95 15.19
N PRO A 128 -19.67 10.68 16.28
CA PRO A 128 -18.65 11.37 17.08
C PRO A 128 -17.71 10.44 17.87
N ALA A 129 -18.18 9.24 18.23
CA ALA A 129 -17.44 8.24 18.99
C ALA A 129 -16.99 7.03 18.14
N SER A 130 -17.09 7.16 16.81
CA SER A 130 -16.63 6.16 15.85
C SER A 130 -15.45 6.70 15.05
N TYR A 131 -14.55 5.81 14.64
CA TYR A 131 -13.26 6.21 14.09
C TYR A 131 -12.85 5.32 12.93
N PHE A 132 -12.13 5.91 11.98
CA PHE A 132 -11.30 5.18 11.02
C PHE A 132 -9.83 5.47 11.34
N PHE A 133 -9.05 4.42 11.62
CA PHE A 133 -7.62 4.50 11.85
C PHE A 133 -6.86 3.90 10.67
N LEU A 134 -6.01 4.74 10.05
CA LEU A 134 -5.07 4.31 9.03
C LEU A 134 -3.86 3.63 9.68
N ALA A 135 -4.00 2.33 9.93
CA ALA A 135 -3.04 1.56 10.72
C ALA A 135 -3.10 0.06 10.37
N ASN A 136 -1.98 -0.63 10.60
CA ASN A 136 -1.92 -2.08 10.65
C ASN A 136 -2.32 -2.56 12.05
N CYS A 137 -2.98 -3.72 12.14
CA CYS A 137 -3.13 -4.47 13.38
C CYS A 137 -2.06 -5.56 13.42
N ASN A 138 -1.17 -5.50 14.40
CA ASN A 138 -0.01 -6.40 14.49
C ASN A 138 -0.24 -7.55 15.48
N ALA A 139 -1.10 -7.35 16.47
CA ALA A 139 -1.43 -8.37 17.47
C ALA A 139 -2.85 -8.17 18.01
N ILE A 140 -3.45 -9.28 18.42
CA ILE A 140 -4.76 -9.34 19.07
C ILE A 140 -4.57 -10.05 20.40
N ASP A 141 -4.97 -9.40 21.48
CA ASP A 141 -5.09 -9.95 22.83
C ASP A 141 -6.58 -10.27 23.07
N PHE A 142 -6.89 -11.56 23.11
CA PHE A 142 -8.25 -12.05 23.32
C PHE A 142 -8.65 -12.06 24.79
N ASP A 143 -7.70 -12.19 25.71
CA ASP A 143 -7.98 -12.25 27.15
C ASP A 143 -8.33 -10.85 27.67
N ASN A 144 -7.59 -9.84 27.22
CA ASN A 144 -7.80 -8.44 27.61
C ASN A 144 -8.70 -7.67 26.62
N HIS A 145 -9.26 -8.34 25.61
CA HIS A 145 -10.12 -7.73 24.60
C HIS A 145 -9.52 -6.47 23.94
N MET A 146 -8.27 -6.58 23.46
CA MET A 146 -7.50 -5.45 22.96
C MET A 146 -6.76 -5.80 21.67
N ILE A 147 -6.62 -4.83 20.77
CA ILE A 147 -5.74 -4.94 19.60
C ILE A 147 -4.57 -3.97 19.72
N GLN A 148 -3.42 -4.39 19.19
CA GLN A 148 -2.23 -3.55 19.06
C GLN A 148 -2.09 -3.11 17.61
N CYS A 149 -2.04 -1.79 17.42
CA CYS A 149 -2.00 -1.16 16.12
C CYS A 149 -0.70 -0.38 15.92
N GLN A 150 -0.29 -0.24 14.67
CA GLN A 150 0.81 0.63 14.25
C GLN A 150 0.35 1.50 13.08
N THR A 151 0.56 2.81 13.16
CA THR A 151 0.16 3.73 12.09
C THR A 151 0.90 3.47 10.79
N VAL A 152 0.20 3.71 9.67
CA VAL A 152 0.83 3.71 8.35
C VAL A 152 1.29 5.12 8.04
N THR A 153 2.61 5.32 7.94
CA THR A 153 3.23 6.61 7.58
C THR A 153 4.03 6.54 6.26
N GLU A 154 3.87 5.46 5.49
CA GLU A 154 4.51 5.32 4.17
C GLU A 154 4.18 6.53 3.28
N GLY A 155 5.22 7.17 2.74
CA GLY A 155 5.11 8.40 1.96
C GLY A 155 5.17 9.70 2.78
N VAL A 156 5.36 9.63 4.10
CA VAL A 156 5.54 10.79 4.99
C VAL A 156 6.91 10.72 5.67
N GLU A 157 7.90 11.42 5.12
CA GLU A 157 9.29 11.42 5.63
C GLU A 157 9.44 12.06 7.02
N THR A 158 8.43 12.79 7.49
CA THR A 158 8.49 13.55 8.75
C THR A 158 7.87 12.82 9.94
N LEU A 159 7.24 11.66 9.74
CA LEU A 159 6.50 10.94 10.79
C LEU A 159 6.95 9.48 10.88
N GLU A 160 7.55 9.13 12.01
CA GLU A 160 7.83 7.74 12.37
C GLU A 160 6.53 7.01 12.74
N PRO A 161 6.34 5.74 12.33
CA PRO A 161 5.22 4.93 12.75
C PRO A 161 5.19 4.80 14.28
N TRP A 162 4.03 5.04 14.90
CA TRP A 162 3.84 4.84 16.34
C TRP A 162 2.80 3.76 16.61
N LYS A 163 2.92 3.17 17.79
CA LYS A 163 2.02 2.11 18.27
C LYS A 163 0.97 2.68 19.19
N PHE A 164 -0.21 2.08 19.14
CA PHE A 164 -1.32 2.41 20.02
C PHE A 164 -2.22 1.19 20.17
N ASN A 165 -3.01 1.15 21.24
CA ASN A 165 -3.94 0.04 21.47
C ASN A 165 -5.39 0.47 21.32
N VAL A 166 -6.25 -0.47 20.98
CA VAL A 166 -7.70 -0.25 20.91
C VAL A 166 -8.40 -1.40 21.61
N SER A 167 -9.10 -1.09 22.70
CA SER A 167 -9.95 -2.06 23.40
C SER A 167 -11.27 -2.23 22.65
N TYR A 168 -11.86 -3.42 22.68
CA TYR A 168 -13.10 -3.75 21.96
C TYR A 168 -14.09 -4.52 22.82
N ASP A 169 -15.39 -4.33 22.59
CA ASP A 169 -16.43 -5.23 23.11
C ASP A 169 -16.71 -6.37 22.14
N LYS A 170 -16.58 -6.09 20.84
CA LYS A 170 -16.66 -7.07 19.75
C LYS A 170 -15.57 -6.80 18.73
N LEU A 171 -14.95 -7.87 18.26
CA LEU A 171 -13.93 -7.83 17.22
C LEU A 171 -14.44 -8.52 15.95
N VAL A 172 -14.29 -7.85 14.82
CA VAL A 172 -14.57 -8.39 13.49
C VAL A 172 -13.29 -8.41 12.69
N ILE A 173 -12.87 -9.60 12.27
CA ILE A 173 -11.66 -9.79 11.47
C ILE A 173 -12.08 -9.89 9.99
N ALA A 174 -11.85 -8.81 9.24
CA ALA A 174 -12.18 -8.66 7.83
C ALA A 174 -10.98 -8.16 6.99
N SER A 175 -9.75 -8.50 7.43
CA SER A 175 -8.48 -8.07 6.83
C SER A 175 -8.22 -8.65 5.44
N GLY A 176 -8.98 -9.68 5.04
CA GLY A 176 -8.80 -10.38 3.78
C GLY A 176 -7.61 -11.35 3.82
N ALA A 177 -6.98 -11.56 2.67
CA ALA A 177 -5.87 -12.49 2.51
C ALA A 177 -4.79 -11.91 1.59
N HIS A 178 -3.54 -12.32 1.84
CA HIS A 178 -2.39 -11.99 1.00
C HIS A 178 -2.23 -12.98 -0.15
N ALA A 179 -1.55 -12.55 -1.22
CA ALA A 179 -1.18 -13.44 -2.31
C ALA A 179 -0.18 -14.50 -1.81
N LEU A 180 -0.42 -15.76 -2.16
CA LEU A 180 0.44 -16.87 -1.79
C LEU A 180 1.43 -17.14 -2.92
N THR A 181 2.73 -17.14 -2.61
CA THR A 181 3.80 -17.40 -3.59
C THR A 181 4.22 -18.87 -3.64
N PHE A 182 3.66 -19.72 -2.76
CA PHE A 182 4.02 -21.13 -2.60
C PHE A 182 5.52 -21.37 -2.34
N GLY A 183 6.25 -20.36 -1.86
CA GLY A 183 7.70 -20.46 -1.63
C GLY A 183 8.55 -20.46 -2.90
N ILE A 184 7.96 -20.14 -4.06
CA ILE A 184 8.69 -20.02 -5.32
C ILE A 184 9.60 -18.78 -5.26
N LYS A 185 10.90 -19.02 -5.38
CA LYS A 185 11.93 -17.96 -5.33
C LYS A 185 11.77 -17.02 -6.53
N GLY A 186 11.93 -15.72 -6.30
CA GLY A 186 11.86 -14.70 -7.36
C GLY A 186 10.46 -14.13 -7.60
N VAL A 187 9.40 -14.72 -7.04
CA VAL A 187 8.02 -14.23 -7.26
C VAL A 187 7.83 -12.85 -6.62
N ASN A 188 8.27 -12.64 -5.38
CA ASN A 188 8.11 -11.36 -4.71
C ASN A 188 8.98 -10.26 -5.34
N GLU A 189 10.11 -10.64 -5.94
CA GLU A 189 11.09 -9.73 -6.50
C GLU A 189 10.77 -9.35 -7.96
N HIS A 190 10.14 -10.24 -8.72
CA HIS A 190 9.99 -10.09 -10.17
C HIS A 190 8.53 -10.07 -10.65
N ALA A 191 7.60 -10.72 -9.94
CA ALA A 191 6.19 -10.71 -10.31
C ALA A 191 5.46 -9.49 -9.74
N THR A 192 4.39 -9.09 -10.41
CA THR A 192 3.45 -8.09 -9.88
C THR A 192 2.13 -8.78 -9.59
N PHE A 193 1.67 -8.72 -8.34
CA PHE A 193 0.36 -9.24 -7.96
C PHE A 193 -0.76 -8.37 -8.54
N LEU A 194 -2.01 -8.84 -8.52
CA LEU A 194 -3.18 -8.06 -8.95
C LEU A 194 -4.27 -8.10 -7.86
N ARG A 195 -4.10 -7.27 -6.83
CA ARG A 195 -5.01 -7.23 -5.65
C ARG A 195 -5.41 -5.84 -5.21
N GLU A 196 -4.61 -4.84 -5.57
CA GLU A 196 -4.75 -3.45 -5.10
C GLU A 196 -4.66 -2.50 -6.30
N VAL A 197 -5.09 -1.26 -6.12
CA VAL A 197 -5.02 -0.25 -7.20
C VAL A 197 -3.58 0.02 -7.63
N HIS A 198 -2.65 0.13 -6.68
CA HIS A 198 -1.23 0.38 -6.98
C HIS A 198 -0.60 -0.77 -7.77
N HIS A 199 -1.06 -2.01 -7.55
CA HIS A 199 -0.65 -3.15 -8.35
C HIS A 199 -1.07 -2.98 -9.81
N ALA A 200 -2.33 -2.60 -10.06
CA ALA A 200 -2.84 -2.35 -11.40
C ALA A 200 -2.12 -1.19 -12.10
N GLN A 201 -1.79 -0.13 -11.35
CA GLN A 201 -0.96 0.98 -11.83
C GLN A 201 0.42 0.51 -12.26
N GLU A 202 1.09 -0.33 -11.45
CA GLU A 202 2.41 -0.85 -11.76
C GLU A 202 2.40 -1.76 -12.99
N ILE A 203 1.38 -2.62 -13.13
CA ILE A 203 1.18 -3.45 -14.32
C ILE A 203 1.04 -2.56 -15.56
N ARG A 204 0.15 -1.56 -15.51
CA ARG A 204 -0.07 -0.63 -16.63
C ARG A 204 1.21 0.12 -16.99
N ARG A 205 1.94 0.60 -15.98
CA ARG A 205 3.21 1.30 -16.16
C ARG A 205 4.25 0.42 -16.85
N LYS A 206 4.44 -0.82 -16.37
CA LYS A 206 5.37 -1.79 -16.98
C LYS A 206 4.98 -2.15 -18.41
N LEU A 207 3.70 -2.38 -18.66
CA LEU A 207 3.18 -2.72 -20.00
C LEU A 207 3.48 -1.62 -21.01
N LEU A 208 3.11 -0.38 -20.68
CA LEU A 208 3.34 0.77 -21.56
C LEU A 208 4.83 1.10 -21.71
N LEU A 209 5.61 0.99 -20.64
CA LEU A 209 7.05 1.21 -20.67
C LEU A 209 7.74 0.20 -21.60
N ASN A 210 7.43 -1.10 -21.47
CA ASN A 210 8.01 -2.13 -22.32
C ASN A 210 7.62 -1.93 -23.79
N LEU A 211 6.37 -1.52 -24.04
CA LEU A 211 5.91 -1.18 -25.38
C LEU A 211 6.73 -0.04 -25.99
N MET A 212 6.89 1.07 -25.24
CA MET A 212 7.70 2.21 -25.69
C MET A 212 9.17 1.87 -25.87
N LEU A 213 9.76 1.07 -24.97
CA LEU A 213 11.16 0.66 -25.05
C LEU A 213 11.42 -0.27 -26.24
N SER A 214 10.45 -1.13 -26.61
CA SER A 214 10.60 -2.05 -27.74
C SER A 214 10.72 -1.34 -29.10
N ASP A 215 10.25 -0.09 -29.18
CA ASP A 215 10.32 0.75 -30.39
C ASP A 215 11.57 1.66 -30.43
N VAL A 216 12.40 1.62 -29.38
CA VAL A 216 13.62 2.45 -29.35
C VAL A 216 14.64 1.93 -30.38
N PRO A 217 15.24 2.82 -31.21
CA PRO A 217 16.27 2.42 -32.16
C PRO A 217 17.44 1.69 -31.52
N GLY A 218 17.88 0.59 -32.14
CA GLY A 218 18.99 -0.24 -31.67
C GLY A 218 18.61 -1.43 -30.80
N VAL A 219 17.32 -1.61 -30.49
CA VAL A 219 16.83 -2.80 -29.79
C VAL A 219 16.75 -3.99 -30.76
N SER A 220 17.42 -5.09 -30.42
CA SER A 220 17.40 -6.34 -31.19
C SER A 220 16.02 -6.99 -31.17
N GLU A 221 15.72 -7.78 -32.18
CA GLU A 221 14.45 -8.52 -32.33
C GLU A 221 14.18 -9.47 -31.17
N GLU A 222 15.21 -10.14 -30.65
CA GLU A 222 15.13 -11.01 -29.47
C GLU A 222 14.69 -10.24 -28.23
N GLU A 223 15.21 -9.02 -28.07
CA GLU A 223 14.92 -8.15 -26.93
C GLU A 223 13.50 -7.56 -27.03
N LYS A 224 13.04 -7.24 -28.25
CA LYS A 224 11.63 -6.85 -28.48
C LYS A 224 10.67 -7.96 -28.03
N ARG A 225 10.93 -9.21 -28.45
CA ARG A 225 10.13 -10.38 -28.00
C ARG A 225 10.15 -10.54 -26.49
N ARG A 226 11.31 -10.35 -25.85
CA ARG A 226 11.43 -10.43 -24.40
C ARG A 226 10.64 -9.34 -23.67
N LEU A 227 10.71 -8.09 -24.14
CA LEU A 227 9.99 -6.96 -23.54
C LEU A 227 8.47 -7.09 -23.68
N LEU A 228 8.02 -7.63 -24.82
CA LEU A 228 6.61 -7.74 -25.21
C LEU A 228 5.98 -9.10 -24.87
N HIS A 229 6.68 -9.94 -24.12
CA HIS A 229 6.14 -11.18 -23.59
C HIS A 229 5.54 -10.97 -22.20
N CYS A 230 4.22 -11.09 -22.10
CA CYS A 230 3.51 -11.07 -20.84
C CYS A 230 3.18 -12.49 -20.37
N VAL A 231 3.50 -12.80 -19.12
CA VAL A 231 3.18 -14.08 -18.50
C VAL A 231 2.20 -13.84 -17.35
N VAL A 232 1.03 -14.45 -17.44
CA VAL A 232 -0.01 -14.43 -16.41
C VAL A 232 0.00 -15.79 -15.72
N VAL A 233 0.11 -15.79 -14.39
CA VAL A 233 0.15 -17.03 -13.60
C VAL A 233 -1.14 -17.14 -12.78
N GLY A 234 -1.86 -18.24 -12.98
CA GLY A 234 -3.15 -18.55 -12.37
C GLY A 234 -4.31 -18.39 -13.36
N GLY A 235 -4.94 -19.49 -13.74
CA GLY A 235 -6.14 -19.61 -14.58
C GLY A 235 -7.45 -19.55 -13.78
N GLY A 236 -7.44 -18.92 -12.61
CA GLY A 236 -8.67 -18.52 -11.91
C GLY A 236 -9.33 -17.29 -12.56
N PRO A 237 -10.50 -16.84 -12.07
CA PRO A 237 -11.24 -15.72 -12.66
C PRO A 237 -10.38 -14.47 -12.90
N THR A 238 -9.60 -14.05 -11.89
CA THR A 238 -8.73 -12.86 -12.02
C THR A 238 -7.69 -12.98 -13.13
N GLY A 239 -7.04 -14.13 -13.28
CA GLY A 239 -6.01 -14.30 -14.30
C GLY A 239 -6.59 -14.48 -15.70
N VAL A 240 -7.76 -15.11 -15.82
CA VAL A 240 -8.49 -15.20 -17.10
C VAL A 240 -9.03 -13.84 -17.52
N GLU A 241 -9.68 -13.09 -16.63
CA GLU A 241 -10.16 -11.73 -16.90
C GLU A 241 -9.02 -10.81 -17.32
N PHE A 242 -7.90 -10.81 -16.59
CA PHE A 242 -6.75 -10.00 -16.95
C PHE A 242 -6.13 -10.42 -18.30
N SER A 243 -6.04 -11.72 -18.59
CA SER A 243 -5.56 -12.20 -19.89
C SER A 243 -6.48 -11.77 -21.04
N GLY A 244 -7.80 -11.78 -20.80
CA GLY A 244 -8.79 -11.28 -21.75
C GLY A 244 -8.66 -9.78 -22.01
N GLU A 245 -8.61 -8.97 -20.95
CA GLU A 245 -8.37 -7.53 -21.04
C GLU A 245 -7.07 -7.19 -21.77
N LEU A 246 -6.00 -7.95 -21.51
CA LEU A 246 -4.72 -7.79 -22.19
C LEU A 246 -4.81 -8.15 -23.67
N SER A 247 -5.49 -9.24 -24.02
CA SER A 247 -5.74 -9.63 -25.41
C SER A 247 -6.51 -8.53 -26.16
N ASP A 248 -7.56 -7.99 -25.54
CA ASP A 248 -8.36 -6.91 -26.11
C ASP A 248 -7.54 -5.64 -26.34
N PHE A 249 -6.72 -5.24 -25.37
CA PHE A 249 -5.79 -4.11 -25.49
C PHE A 249 -4.82 -4.30 -26.66
N ILE A 250 -4.24 -5.50 -26.78
CA ILE A 250 -3.30 -5.80 -27.87
C ILE A 250 -3.99 -5.68 -29.22
N LEU A 251 -5.14 -6.34 -29.39
CA LEU A 251 -5.87 -6.39 -30.67
C LEU A 251 -6.46 -5.05 -31.09
N LYS A 252 -6.91 -4.22 -30.14
CA LYS A 252 -7.59 -2.95 -30.43
C LYS A 252 -6.63 -1.77 -30.42
N ASP A 253 -5.90 -1.56 -29.33
CA ASP A 253 -5.06 -0.37 -29.16
C ASP A 253 -3.68 -0.53 -29.79
N VAL A 254 -3.02 -1.66 -29.53
CA VAL A 254 -1.63 -1.84 -29.96
C VAL A 254 -1.54 -2.03 -31.47
N HIS A 255 -2.46 -2.79 -32.07
CA HIS A 255 -2.52 -2.94 -33.52
C HIS A 255 -2.77 -1.61 -34.26
N GLN A 256 -3.52 -0.68 -33.66
CA GLN A 256 -3.82 0.61 -34.28
C GLN A 256 -2.66 1.61 -34.13
N ARG A 257 -1.99 1.65 -32.97
CA ARG A 257 -1.01 2.70 -32.63
C ARG A 257 0.45 2.25 -32.73
N TYR A 258 0.72 0.94 -32.67
CA TYR A 258 2.07 0.36 -32.62
C TYR A 258 2.19 -0.83 -33.59
N ALA A 259 1.69 -0.65 -34.81
CA ALA A 259 1.60 -1.71 -35.81
C ALA A 259 2.96 -2.37 -36.17
N HIS A 260 4.08 -1.67 -35.92
CA HIS A 260 5.44 -2.14 -36.21
C HIS A 260 5.99 -3.14 -35.17
N VAL A 261 5.40 -3.23 -33.97
CA VAL A 261 5.80 -4.19 -32.93
C VAL A 261 4.75 -5.25 -32.62
N LYS A 262 3.58 -5.19 -33.27
CA LYS A 262 2.43 -6.08 -32.98
C LYS A 262 2.78 -7.57 -33.04
N ASP A 263 3.67 -7.96 -33.95
CA ASP A 263 4.00 -9.36 -34.23
C ASP A 263 4.96 -9.97 -33.18
N TYR A 264 5.54 -9.15 -32.29
CA TYR A 264 6.40 -9.61 -31.21
C TYR A 264 5.67 -9.81 -29.88
N ILE A 265 4.41 -9.38 -29.79
CA ILE A 265 3.65 -9.43 -28.55
C ILE A 265 3.15 -10.85 -28.32
N HIS A 266 3.42 -11.37 -27.13
CA HIS A 266 2.98 -12.71 -26.75
C HIS A 266 2.39 -12.69 -25.34
N VAL A 267 1.30 -13.41 -25.14
CA VAL A 267 0.67 -13.58 -23.82
C VAL A 267 0.62 -15.06 -23.51
N THR A 268 1.18 -15.47 -22.37
CA THR A 268 1.14 -16.85 -21.88
C THR A 268 0.39 -16.89 -20.56
N LEU A 269 -0.72 -17.62 -20.51
CA LEU A 269 -1.43 -17.95 -19.27
C LEU A 269 -0.94 -19.32 -18.77
N ILE A 270 -0.44 -19.37 -17.55
CA ILE A 270 0.06 -20.59 -16.90
C ILE A 270 -0.90 -20.96 -15.77
N GLU A 271 -1.44 -22.18 -15.80
CA GLU A 271 -2.26 -22.74 -14.73
C GLU A 271 -1.70 -24.11 -14.31
N ALA A 272 -1.67 -24.38 -13.01
CA ALA A 272 -1.16 -25.65 -12.48
C ALA A 272 -2.23 -26.76 -12.52
N SER A 273 -3.51 -26.38 -12.39
CA SER A 273 -4.66 -27.26 -12.54
C SER A 273 -4.87 -27.69 -13.99
N LEU A 274 -5.46 -28.88 -14.16
CA LEU A 274 -5.84 -29.40 -15.49
C LEU A 274 -7.00 -28.62 -16.13
N VAL A 275 -7.73 -27.80 -15.36
CA VAL A 275 -8.90 -27.03 -15.82
C VAL A 275 -8.78 -25.58 -15.39
N SER A 276 -8.66 -24.68 -16.36
CA SER A 276 -8.84 -23.23 -16.14
C SER A 276 -10.30 -22.93 -15.79
N ILE A 277 -10.54 -22.07 -14.80
CA ILE A 277 -11.86 -21.76 -14.24
C ILE A 277 -12.57 -23.03 -13.73
N SER A 278 -12.06 -23.62 -12.67
CA SER A 278 -12.67 -24.82 -12.05
C SER A 278 -14.03 -24.54 -11.38
N ILE A 279 -14.45 -23.27 -11.29
CA ILE A 279 -15.74 -22.80 -10.78
C ILE A 279 -16.46 -22.04 -11.91
N PHE A 280 -17.40 -22.71 -12.58
CA PHE A 280 -18.38 -22.07 -13.44
C PHE A 280 -19.61 -21.72 -12.60
N ILE A 281 -19.77 -20.44 -12.24
CA ILE A 281 -21.07 -19.93 -11.82
C ILE A 281 -21.72 -19.39 -13.09
N VAL A 282 -22.53 -20.22 -13.74
CA VAL A 282 -23.45 -19.75 -14.78
C VAL A 282 -24.58 -19.04 -14.04
N SER A 283 -24.55 -17.71 -14.01
CA SER A 283 -25.65 -16.87 -13.53
C SER A 283 -26.69 -16.67 -14.63
#